data_AF-A0A0C3FR64-F1
#
_entry.id   AF-A0A0C3FR64-F1
#
_cell.length_a   1.000
_cell.length_b   1.000
_cell.length_c   1.000
_cell.angle_alpha   90.00
_cell.angle_beta   90.00
_cell.angle_gamma   90.00
#
_symmetry.space_group_name_H-M   'P 1'
#
loop_
_entity.id
_entity.type
_entity.pdbx_description
1 polymer ?
#
loop_
_entity_poly.entity_id
_entity_poly.type
_entity_poly.pdbx_seq_one_letter_code
_entity_poly.pdbx_strand_id
1 'polypeptide(L)'
;MHVPTPSDYIPFDAITDHNLRTTRLGIYIYLALAAVILYDHAITFDIEVQRIWSLNWRLPKILFLMNRYVVPLLIVMRGIADATYPLLFSVSSYPLRTLYISLTMVVSPVVRFPRYNPITSGLIILSCDFLMHFEDWIVILALGIADLILVIRVSALYGHSKIMRHFLVFFFACQMVTVIVITSILTKQTTPILLYQFVPGCYATVPDYFYSFYIPFLIFDGPLNRVCQRAQNSDILRKVSS
;
A
#
# COMPACT_ATOMS: atom_id res chain seq x y z
N MET A 1 9.22 -13.17 -28.18
CA MET A 1 8.97 -11.82 -27.64
C MET A 1 7.97 -11.14 -28.55
N HIS A 2 6.84 -10.70 -28.02
CA HIS A 2 5.84 -9.96 -28.78
C HIS A 2 6.28 -8.49 -28.86
N VAL A 3 6.43 -7.96 -30.07
CA VAL A 3 6.75 -6.54 -30.28
C VAL A 3 5.44 -5.77 -30.27
N PRO A 4 5.25 -4.78 -29.38
CA PRO A 4 4.01 -4.03 -29.34
C PRO A 4 3.83 -3.23 -30.63
N THR A 5 2.67 -3.43 -31.24
CA THR A 5 2.17 -2.81 -32.46
C THR A 5 1.28 -1.61 -32.12
N PRO A 6 0.97 -0.72 -33.09
CA PRO A 6 0.06 0.40 -32.85
C PRO A 6 -1.31 0.01 -32.26
N SER A 7 -1.77 -1.24 -32.47
CA SER A 7 -3.00 -1.77 -31.87
C SER A 7 -2.89 -2.12 -30.37
N ASP A 8 -1.68 -2.18 -29.82
CA ASP A 8 -1.45 -2.43 -28.39
C ASP A 8 -1.56 -1.15 -27.53
N TYR A 9 -1.69 0.01 -28.18
CA TYR A 9 -1.93 1.29 -27.54
C TYR A 9 -3.42 1.63 -27.59
N ILE A 10 -3.95 2.19 -26.50
CA ILE A 10 -5.33 2.65 -26.43
C ILE A 10 -5.41 4.07 -27.03
N PRO A 11 -6.31 4.33 -28.01
CA PRO A 11 -6.53 5.67 -28.55
C PRO A 11 -6.97 6.68 -27.48
N PHE A 12 -6.59 7.97 -27.63
CA PHE A 12 -6.90 9.04 -26.66
C PHE A 12 -8.37 9.33 -26.48
N ASP A 13 -9.11 9.18 -27.55
CA ASP A 13 -10.56 9.27 -27.62
C ASP A 13 -11.28 8.05 -27.02
N ALA A 14 -10.62 6.90 -26.90
CA ALA A 14 -11.19 5.71 -26.26
C ALA A 14 -11.17 5.79 -24.72
N ILE A 15 -10.37 6.68 -24.14
CA ILE A 15 -10.34 6.93 -22.69
C ILE A 15 -11.42 7.96 -22.37
N THR A 16 -12.61 7.47 -22.02
CA THR A 16 -13.76 8.29 -21.62
C THR A 16 -13.38 9.26 -20.48
N ASP A 17 -13.89 10.50 -20.52
CA ASP A 17 -13.71 11.54 -19.48
C ASP A 17 -13.89 11.04 -18.04
N HIS A 18 -14.71 10.01 -17.86
CA HIS A 18 -14.97 9.34 -16.58
C HIS A 18 -13.69 8.74 -15.95
N ASN A 19 -12.85 8.06 -16.72
CA ASN A 19 -11.66 7.37 -16.18
C ASN A 19 -10.63 8.37 -15.65
N LEU A 20 -10.42 9.47 -16.38
CA LEU A 20 -9.52 10.55 -15.96
C LEU A 20 -10.00 11.23 -14.67
N ARG A 21 -11.32 11.44 -14.52
CA ARG A 21 -11.89 12.02 -13.29
C ARG A 21 -11.69 11.08 -12.09
N THR A 22 -11.96 9.79 -12.26
CA THR A 22 -11.77 8.79 -11.20
C THR A 22 -10.31 8.71 -10.74
N THR A 23 -9.36 8.71 -11.68
CA THR A 23 -7.93 8.72 -11.34
C THR A 23 -7.52 9.98 -10.56
N ARG A 24 -7.97 11.17 -11.00
CA ARG A 24 -7.68 12.43 -10.29
C ARG A 24 -8.28 12.46 -8.90
N LEU A 25 -9.52 12.01 -8.75
CA LEU A 25 -10.17 11.89 -7.43
C LEU A 25 -9.38 10.95 -6.52
N GLY A 26 -8.93 9.80 -7.05
CA GLY A 26 -8.05 8.88 -6.34
C GLY A 26 -6.79 9.56 -5.80
N ILE A 27 -6.08 10.32 -6.64
CA ILE A 27 -4.87 11.05 -6.24
C ILE A 27 -5.17 12.10 -5.16
N TYR A 28 -6.26 12.86 -5.27
CA TYR A 28 -6.62 13.85 -4.24
C TYR A 28 -6.97 13.20 -2.90
N ILE A 29 -7.76 12.12 -2.93
CA ILE A 29 -8.11 11.35 -1.73
C ILE A 29 -6.83 10.80 -1.09
N TYR A 30 -5.92 10.27 -1.91
CA TYR A 30 -4.65 9.73 -1.47
C TYR A 30 -3.79 10.77 -0.75
N LEU A 31 -3.59 11.94 -1.37
CA LEU A 31 -2.80 13.03 -0.77
C LEU A 31 -3.43 13.54 0.53
N ALA A 32 -4.77 13.62 0.59
CA ALA A 32 -5.47 14.01 1.81
C ALA A 32 -5.24 12.99 2.93
N LEU A 33 -5.37 11.68 2.64
CA LEU A 33 -5.12 10.62 3.61
C LEU A 33 -3.65 10.59 4.06
N ALA A 34 -2.71 10.78 3.15
CA ALA A 34 -1.28 10.88 3.47
C ALA A 34 -0.99 12.07 4.40
N ALA A 35 -1.60 13.23 4.14
CA ALA A 35 -1.47 14.41 5.00
C ALA A 35 -2.03 14.15 6.42
N VAL A 36 -3.18 13.48 6.52
CA VAL A 36 -3.75 13.08 7.82
C VAL A 36 -2.82 12.14 8.59
N ILE A 37 -2.24 11.14 7.90
CA ILE A 37 -1.28 10.21 8.52
C ILE A 37 -0.05 10.97 9.01
N LEU A 38 0.55 11.85 8.19
CA LEU A 38 1.70 12.66 8.60
C LEU A 38 1.39 13.59 9.78
N TYR A 39 0.18 14.16 9.80
CA TYR A 39 -0.28 14.98 10.90
C TYR A 39 -0.36 14.18 12.20
N ASP A 40 -0.95 12.97 12.17
CA ASP A 40 -0.99 12.07 13.34
C ASP A 40 0.41 11.73 13.86
N HIS A 41 1.38 11.53 12.95
CA HIS A 41 2.78 11.31 13.32
C HIS A 41 3.38 12.50 14.05
N ALA A 42 3.19 13.70 13.50
CA ALA A 42 3.77 14.92 14.05
C ALA A 42 3.28 15.17 15.49
N ILE A 43 1.99 14.98 15.76
CA ILE A 43 1.40 15.25 17.08
C ILE A 43 1.68 14.15 18.12
N THR A 44 2.08 12.95 17.70
CA THR A 44 2.34 11.82 18.62
C THR A 44 3.83 11.48 18.77
N PHE A 45 4.70 12.20 18.04
CA PHE A 45 6.15 11.95 18.01
C PHE A 45 6.83 12.19 19.36
N ASP A 46 6.43 13.23 20.09
CA ASP A 46 6.99 13.57 21.41
C ASP A 46 6.78 12.44 22.43
N ILE A 47 5.55 11.92 22.50
CA ILE A 47 5.17 10.82 23.37
C ILE A 47 5.90 9.54 22.98
N GLU A 48 6.05 9.30 21.67
CA GLU A 48 6.72 8.13 21.13
C GLU A 48 8.21 8.09 21.47
N VAL A 49 8.93 9.21 21.31
CA VAL A 49 10.36 9.29 21.63
C VAL A 49 10.59 9.00 23.11
N GLN A 50 9.74 9.51 24.00
CA GLN A 50 9.90 9.29 25.44
C GLN A 50 9.59 7.85 25.84
N ARG A 51 8.50 7.26 25.30
CA ARG A 51 7.97 5.97 25.78
C ARG A 51 8.46 4.77 24.99
N ILE A 52 8.63 4.90 23.68
CA ILE A 52 8.84 3.77 22.79
C ILE A 52 10.32 3.61 22.45
N TRP A 53 11.06 4.70 22.31
CA TRP A 53 12.47 4.63 21.93
C TRP A 53 13.34 4.11 23.07
N SER A 54 12.96 4.41 24.32
CA SER A 54 13.59 3.92 25.55
C SER A 54 13.33 2.43 25.84
N LEU A 55 12.35 1.79 25.18
CA LEU A 55 12.08 0.36 25.35
C LEU A 55 13.17 -0.52 24.73
N ASN A 56 13.43 -1.66 25.36
CA ASN A 56 14.31 -2.69 24.81
C ASN A 56 13.81 -3.22 23.45
N TRP A 57 14.74 -3.60 22.58
CA TRP A 57 14.44 -4.19 21.27
C TRP A 57 13.78 -5.55 21.42
N ARG A 58 12.45 -5.57 21.33
CA ARG A 58 11.60 -6.77 21.30
C ARG A 58 10.70 -6.72 20.06
N LEU A 59 10.14 -7.87 19.68
CA LEU A 59 9.23 -8.00 18.52
C LEU A 59 8.14 -6.92 18.45
N PRO A 60 7.44 -6.56 19.54
CA PRO A 60 6.42 -5.51 19.49
C PRO A 60 6.96 -4.13 19.10
N LYS A 61 8.19 -3.79 19.50
CA LYS A 61 8.84 -2.52 19.12
C LYS A 61 9.16 -2.51 17.62
N ILE A 62 9.74 -3.59 17.10
CA ILE A 62 10.11 -3.70 15.69
C ILE A 62 8.87 -3.62 14.80
N LEU A 63 7.84 -4.42 15.10
CA LEU A 63 6.59 -4.42 14.33
C LEU A 63 5.92 -3.05 14.36
N PHE A 64 5.88 -2.41 15.54
CA PHE A 64 5.34 -1.07 15.67
C PHE A 64 6.10 -0.05 14.84
N LEU A 65 7.45 -0.03 14.90
CA LEU A 65 8.27 0.89 14.12
C LEU A 65 8.15 0.63 12.61
N MET A 66 8.08 -0.64 12.19
CA MET A 66 7.84 -0.97 10.78
C MET A 66 6.49 -0.42 10.30
N ASN A 67 5.40 -0.71 11.03
CA ASN A 67 4.08 -0.22 10.66
C ASN A 67 4.00 1.32 10.69
N ARG A 68 4.71 1.95 11.63
CA ARG A 68 4.61 3.39 11.84
C ARG A 68 5.51 4.21 10.92
N TYR A 69 6.70 3.73 10.57
CA TYR A 69 7.60 4.51 9.70
C TYR A 69 7.66 3.99 8.29
N VAL A 70 7.70 2.66 8.10
CA VAL A 70 7.88 2.09 6.76
C VAL A 70 6.61 2.24 5.93
N VAL A 71 5.44 1.92 6.50
CA VAL A 71 4.17 1.98 5.75
C VAL A 71 3.82 3.43 5.34
N PRO A 72 3.82 4.43 6.23
CA PRO A 72 3.57 5.82 5.84
C PRO A 72 4.62 6.40 4.90
N LEU A 73 5.89 6.02 5.04
CA LEU A 73 6.94 6.42 4.11
C LEU A 73 6.63 5.90 2.70
N LEU A 74 6.27 4.62 2.56
CA LEU A 74 5.89 4.05 1.27
C LEU A 74 4.65 4.73 0.70
N ILE A 75 3.67 5.06 1.55
CA ILE A 75 2.47 5.79 1.12
C ILE A 75 2.84 7.18 0.61
N VAL A 76 3.58 7.98 1.38
CA VAL A 76 3.96 9.34 0.95
C VAL A 76 4.81 9.30 -0.31
N MET A 77 5.75 8.35 -0.41
CA MET A 77 6.59 8.18 -1.60
C MET A 77 5.75 7.88 -2.85
N ARG A 78 4.74 7.02 -2.73
CA ARG A 78 3.80 6.75 -3.83
C ARG A 78 3.00 8.00 -4.21
N GLY A 79 2.43 8.71 -3.24
CA GLY A 79 1.63 9.91 -3.49
C GLY A 79 2.42 11.03 -4.15
N ILE A 80 3.68 11.22 -3.74
CA ILE A 80 4.59 12.18 -4.38
C ILE A 80 4.85 11.75 -5.82
N ALA A 81 5.15 10.47 -6.08
CA ALA A 81 5.36 9.99 -7.44
C ALA A 81 4.15 10.29 -8.32
N ASP A 82 2.95 9.95 -7.86
CA ASP A 82 1.69 10.12 -8.59
C ASP A 82 1.33 11.61 -8.82
N ALA A 83 1.62 12.49 -7.86
CA ALA A 83 1.37 13.93 -7.96
C ALA A 83 2.40 14.69 -8.81
N THR A 84 3.63 14.20 -8.91
CA THR A 84 4.74 14.89 -9.62
C THR A 84 4.77 14.56 -11.12
N TYR A 85 4.09 13.49 -11.55
CA TYR A 85 3.99 13.09 -12.96
C TYR A 85 3.49 14.18 -13.93
N PRO A 86 2.47 14.99 -13.62
CA PRO A 86 2.04 16.07 -14.52
C PRO A 86 3.03 17.26 -14.59
N LEU A 87 3.91 17.46 -13.59
CA LEU A 87 4.76 18.66 -13.48
C LEU A 87 6.17 18.49 -14.06
N LEU A 88 6.69 17.25 -14.17
CA LEU A 88 8.03 16.96 -14.70
C LEU A 88 8.16 17.03 -16.23
N PHE A 89 7.07 17.25 -16.96
CA PHE A 89 7.13 17.51 -18.40
C PHE A 89 7.74 18.87 -18.76
N SER A 90 7.89 19.81 -17.80
CA SER A 90 8.35 21.17 -18.08
C SER A 90 9.84 21.45 -17.80
N VAL A 91 10.58 20.60 -17.07
CA VAL A 91 11.96 20.92 -16.65
C VAL A 91 12.98 19.93 -17.21
N SER A 92 13.58 20.33 -18.33
CA SER A 92 14.75 19.69 -18.92
C SER A 92 16.03 20.30 -18.36
N SER A 93 16.56 19.85 -17.20
CA SER A 93 18.02 19.91 -16.92
C SER A 93 18.48 19.49 -15.49
N TYR A 94 19.63 18.78 -15.44
CA TYR A 94 20.57 18.52 -14.32
C TYR A 94 20.27 17.41 -13.25
N PRO A 95 21.22 17.08 -12.33
CA PRO A 95 21.75 15.73 -12.09
C PRO A 95 21.08 15.00 -10.91
N LEU A 96 20.09 15.65 -10.27
CA LEU A 96 19.20 15.08 -9.25
C LEU A 96 18.34 13.93 -9.80
N ARG A 97 18.29 13.78 -11.13
CA ARG A 97 17.69 12.67 -11.86
C ARG A 97 18.16 11.29 -11.38
N THR A 98 19.44 11.11 -11.11
CA THR A 98 20.00 9.76 -10.86
C THR A 98 19.62 9.23 -9.49
N LEU A 99 19.59 10.09 -8.46
CA LEU A 99 19.16 9.72 -7.10
C LEU A 99 17.62 9.51 -7.04
N TYR A 100 16.86 10.30 -7.82
CA TYR A 100 15.40 10.17 -7.96
C TYR A 100 15.00 8.86 -8.63
N ILE A 101 15.68 8.46 -9.71
CA ILE A 101 15.44 7.17 -10.40
C ILE A 101 15.61 5.99 -9.43
N SER A 102 16.62 6.03 -8.56
CA SER A 102 16.85 5.00 -7.53
C SER A 102 15.76 4.96 -6.45
N LEU A 103 15.23 6.13 -6.03
CA LEU A 103 14.14 6.22 -5.06
C LEU A 103 12.77 5.84 -5.65
N THR A 104 12.53 6.14 -6.94
CA THR A 104 11.28 5.82 -7.65
C THR A 104 11.15 4.35 -8.06
N MET A 105 12.27 3.64 -8.24
CA MET A 105 12.27 2.19 -8.51
C MET A 105 11.67 1.36 -7.36
N VAL A 106 11.48 1.95 -6.18
CA VAL A 106 10.97 1.25 -4.98
C VAL A 106 9.44 1.42 -4.81
N VAL A 107 8.75 2.37 -5.49
CA VAL A 107 7.37 2.72 -5.08
C VAL A 107 6.34 3.13 -6.16
N SER A 108 6.68 3.57 -7.38
CA SER A 108 5.66 3.84 -8.44
C SER A 108 6.28 4.01 -9.85
N PRO A 109 5.58 3.65 -10.96
CA PRO A 109 6.19 3.40 -12.25
C PRO A 109 6.01 4.58 -13.21
N VAL A 110 6.93 5.55 -13.18
CA VAL A 110 7.24 6.30 -14.42
C VAL A 110 8.73 6.31 -14.57
N VAL A 111 9.19 5.31 -15.30
CA VAL A 111 10.53 5.36 -15.83
C VAL A 111 10.49 6.06 -17.18
N ARG A 112 11.09 7.25 -17.24
CA ARG A 112 11.37 7.92 -18.52
C ARG A 112 12.64 7.34 -19.11
N PHE A 113 12.50 6.38 -20.02
CA PHE A 113 13.62 5.77 -20.74
C PHE A 113 13.92 6.48 -22.09
N PRO A 114 15.18 6.49 -22.54
CA PRO A 114 15.63 7.19 -23.75
C PRO A 114 15.13 6.51 -25.05
N ARG A 115 15.39 7.19 -26.19
CA ARG A 115 14.90 6.92 -27.55
C ARG A 115 14.61 5.46 -27.91
N TYR A 116 13.44 5.31 -28.53
CA TYR A 116 12.81 4.15 -29.19
C TYR A 116 13.76 3.09 -29.75
N ASN A 117 13.76 1.90 -29.14
CA ASN A 117 14.38 0.68 -29.68
C ASN A 117 13.52 -0.55 -29.31
N PRO A 118 13.28 -1.53 -30.20
CA PRO A 118 12.40 -2.68 -29.95
C PRO A 118 12.86 -3.63 -28.82
N ILE A 119 14.14 -3.57 -28.43
CA ILE A 119 14.68 -4.28 -27.26
C ILE A 119 14.24 -3.60 -25.96
N THR A 120 14.07 -2.28 -25.96
CA THR A 120 13.62 -1.52 -24.79
C THR A 120 12.16 -1.79 -24.45
N SER A 121 11.29 -2.06 -25.43
CA SER A 121 9.85 -2.32 -25.20
C SER A 121 9.53 -3.63 -24.50
N GLY A 122 10.24 -4.73 -24.81
CA GLY A 122 10.05 -6.00 -24.11
C GLY A 122 10.52 -5.95 -22.65
N LEU A 123 11.61 -5.23 -22.40
CA LEU A 123 12.12 -4.97 -21.05
C LEU A 123 11.17 -4.06 -20.25
N ILE A 124 10.48 -3.12 -20.92
CA ILE A 124 9.47 -2.25 -20.32
C ILE A 124 8.29 -3.07 -19.78
N ILE A 125 7.71 -3.97 -20.58
CA ILE A 125 6.55 -4.79 -20.15
C ILE A 125 6.92 -5.70 -18.96
N LEU A 126 8.09 -6.34 -19.01
CA LEU A 126 8.57 -7.20 -17.92
C LEU A 126 8.79 -6.42 -16.61
N SER A 127 9.33 -5.20 -16.70
CA SER A 127 9.53 -4.33 -15.53
C SER A 127 8.20 -3.83 -14.97
N CYS A 128 7.22 -3.58 -15.83
CA CYS A 128 5.88 -3.13 -15.44
C CYS A 128 5.12 -4.21 -14.68
N ASP A 129 5.14 -5.45 -15.18
CA ASP A 129 4.52 -6.61 -14.53
C ASP A 129 5.12 -6.86 -13.13
N PHE A 130 6.46 -6.83 -13.03
CA PHE A 130 7.16 -6.96 -11.75
C PHE A 130 6.79 -5.86 -10.75
N LEU A 131 6.72 -4.61 -11.20
CA LEU A 131 6.43 -3.47 -10.33
C LEU A 131 4.99 -3.48 -9.81
N MET A 132 4.01 -3.83 -10.66
CA MET A 132 2.61 -3.97 -10.22
C MET A 132 2.47 -5.07 -9.17
N HIS A 133 3.08 -6.24 -9.41
CA HIS A 133 3.09 -7.30 -8.42
C HIS A 133 3.76 -6.86 -7.11
N PHE A 134 4.91 -6.20 -7.19
CA PHE A 134 5.64 -5.74 -6.00
C PHE A 134 4.81 -4.76 -5.16
N GLU A 135 4.08 -3.85 -5.80
CA GLU A 135 3.16 -2.92 -5.14
C GLU A 135 2.05 -3.65 -4.39
N ASP A 136 1.39 -4.62 -5.03
CA ASP A 136 0.33 -5.41 -4.40
C ASP A 136 0.84 -6.18 -3.16
N TRP A 137 2.01 -6.80 -3.28
CA TRP A 137 2.62 -7.54 -2.17
C TRP A 137 3.05 -6.65 -1.00
N ILE A 138 3.51 -5.42 -1.29
CA ILE A 138 3.82 -4.43 -0.24
C ILE A 138 2.57 -4.07 0.55
N VAL A 139 1.44 -3.83 -0.13
CA VAL A 139 0.18 -3.48 0.54
C VAL A 139 -0.30 -4.62 1.43
N ILE A 140 -0.23 -5.87 0.94
CA ILE A 140 -0.58 -7.05 1.75
C ILE A 140 0.32 -7.17 2.98
N LEU A 141 1.63 -6.98 2.82
CA LEU A 141 2.58 -7.04 3.91
C LEU A 141 2.28 -5.95 4.96
N ALA A 142 2.01 -4.73 4.51
CA ALA A 142 1.70 -3.59 5.39
C ALA A 142 0.44 -3.84 6.22
N LEU A 143 -0.66 -4.23 5.57
CA LEU A 143 -1.92 -4.55 6.25
C LEU A 143 -1.75 -5.76 7.18
N GLY A 144 -1.01 -6.78 6.76
CA GLY A 144 -0.77 -7.94 7.62
C GLY A 144 0.06 -7.65 8.85
N ILE A 145 1.00 -6.70 8.78
CA ILE A 145 1.73 -6.22 9.96
C ILE A 145 0.77 -5.47 10.90
N ALA A 146 -0.12 -4.61 10.37
CA ALA A 146 -1.09 -3.88 11.17
C ALA A 146 -2.02 -4.82 11.95
N ASP A 147 -2.55 -5.84 11.28
CA ASP A 147 -3.46 -6.83 11.88
C ASP A 147 -2.73 -7.71 12.90
N LEU A 148 -1.48 -8.09 12.61
CA LEU A 148 -0.65 -8.82 13.55
C LEU A 148 -0.41 -8.01 14.84
N ILE A 149 -0.20 -6.70 14.74
CA ILE A 149 -0.08 -5.82 15.90
C ILE A 149 -1.39 -5.82 16.72
N LEU A 150 -2.55 -5.77 16.05
CA LEU A 150 -3.85 -5.85 16.74
C LEU A 150 -4.01 -7.20 17.46
N VAL A 151 -3.66 -8.31 16.82
CA VAL A 151 -3.70 -9.66 17.43
C VAL A 151 -2.80 -9.74 18.67
N ILE A 152 -1.57 -9.23 18.59
CA ILE A 152 -0.63 -9.22 19.71
C ILE A 152 -1.20 -8.40 20.88
N ARG A 153 -1.77 -7.23 20.60
CA ARG A 153 -2.38 -6.35 21.61
C ARG A 153 -3.57 -7.02 22.30
N VAL A 154 -4.47 -7.63 21.55
CA VAL A 154 -5.62 -8.36 22.11
C VAL A 154 -5.15 -9.57 22.92
N SER A 155 -4.14 -10.30 22.42
CA SER A 155 -3.59 -11.45 23.16
C SER A 155 -2.97 -11.05 24.50
N ALA A 156 -2.32 -9.89 24.59
CA ALA A 156 -1.76 -9.38 25.83
C ALA A 156 -2.86 -8.98 26.84
N LEU A 157 -3.95 -8.38 26.36
CA LEU A 157 -5.09 -7.97 27.18
C LEU A 157 -5.82 -9.16 27.82
N TYR A 158 -5.93 -10.28 27.10
CA TYR A 158 -6.52 -11.53 27.60
C TYR A 158 -5.54 -12.41 28.41
N GLY A 159 -4.45 -11.83 28.93
CA GLY A 159 -3.52 -12.53 29.83
C GLY A 159 -2.85 -13.75 29.19
N HIS A 160 -2.58 -13.72 27.89
CA HIS A 160 -1.93 -14.81 27.15
C HIS A 160 -2.64 -16.18 27.24
N SER A 161 -3.97 -16.22 27.42
CA SER A 161 -4.72 -17.47 27.34
C SER A 161 -4.43 -18.22 26.03
N LYS A 162 -3.98 -19.48 26.15
CA LYS A 162 -3.57 -20.31 25.01
C LYS A 162 -4.71 -20.48 24.00
N ILE A 163 -5.95 -20.64 24.48
CA ILE A 163 -7.13 -20.85 23.63
C ILE A 163 -7.37 -19.61 22.76
N MET A 164 -7.42 -18.42 23.39
CA MET A 164 -7.65 -17.16 22.69
C MET A 164 -6.54 -16.90 21.65
N ARG A 165 -5.28 -17.17 22.01
CA ARG A 165 -4.16 -16.98 21.08
C ARG A 165 -4.26 -17.87 19.85
N HIS A 166 -4.53 -19.18 20.01
CA HIS A 166 -4.67 -20.07 18.87
C HIS A 166 -5.87 -19.68 18.00
N PHE A 167 -6.99 -19.30 18.62
CA PHE A 167 -8.17 -18.82 17.90
C PHE A 167 -7.86 -17.58 17.04
N LEU A 168 -7.18 -16.57 17.61
CA LEU A 168 -6.81 -15.36 16.88
C LEU A 168 -5.80 -15.62 15.75
N VAL A 169 -4.79 -16.45 16.01
CA VAL A 169 -3.79 -16.82 14.99
C VAL A 169 -4.42 -17.62 13.86
N PHE A 170 -5.34 -18.54 14.18
CA PHE A 170 -6.10 -19.28 13.17
C PHE A 170 -6.91 -18.34 12.28
N PHE A 171 -7.65 -17.42 12.90
CA PHE A 171 -8.47 -16.46 12.16
C PHE A 171 -7.64 -15.52 11.28
N PHE A 172 -6.50 -15.05 11.78
CA PHE A 172 -5.53 -14.26 11.00
C PHE A 172 -4.94 -15.05 9.82
N ALA A 173 -4.60 -16.34 10.03
CA ALA A 173 -4.12 -17.19 8.97
C ALA A 173 -5.19 -17.40 7.87
N CYS A 174 -6.44 -17.63 8.24
CA CYS A 174 -7.56 -17.71 7.31
C CYS A 174 -7.71 -16.42 6.49
N GLN A 175 -7.65 -15.26 7.14
CA GLN A 175 -7.69 -13.97 6.47
C GLN A 175 -6.56 -13.81 5.45
N MET A 176 -5.31 -14.12 5.84
CA MET A 176 -4.15 -14.02 4.93
C MET A 176 -4.32 -14.93 3.71
N VAL A 177 -4.80 -16.16 3.91
CA VAL A 177 -5.08 -17.09 2.80
C VAL A 177 -6.12 -16.49 1.85
N THR A 178 -7.22 -15.96 2.37
CA THR A 178 -8.27 -15.34 1.54
C THR A 178 -7.73 -14.16 0.73
N VAL A 179 -6.95 -13.27 1.34
CA VAL A 179 -6.37 -12.09 0.68
C VAL A 179 -5.39 -12.51 -0.42
N ILE A 180 -4.51 -13.48 -0.14
CA ILE A 180 -3.54 -13.99 -1.12
C ILE A 180 -4.27 -14.60 -2.31
N VAL A 181 -5.32 -15.39 -2.09
CA VAL A 181 -6.11 -16.02 -3.16
C VAL A 181 -6.81 -14.97 -4.02
N ILE A 182 -7.51 -14.01 -3.41
CA ILE A 182 -8.21 -12.93 -4.15
C ILE A 182 -7.22 -12.13 -4.98
N THR A 183 -6.09 -11.72 -4.39
CA THR A 183 -5.07 -10.94 -5.10
C THR A 183 -4.45 -11.75 -6.25
N SER A 184 -4.18 -13.04 -6.04
CA SER A 184 -3.65 -13.91 -7.09
C SER A 184 -4.62 -14.09 -8.28
N ILE A 185 -5.93 -13.97 -8.04
CA ILE A 185 -6.95 -14.01 -9.10
C ILE A 185 -6.99 -12.65 -9.82
N LEU A 186 -7.07 -11.56 -9.06
CA LEU A 186 -7.14 -10.19 -9.59
C LEU A 186 -5.91 -9.83 -10.43
N THR A 187 -4.71 -10.21 -9.96
CA THR A 187 -3.46 -9.96 -10.68
C THR A 187 -3.42 -10.69 -12.03
N LYS A 188 -3.93 -11.92 -12.12
CA LYS A 188 -4.02 -12.65 -13.40
C LYS A 188 -4.99 -12.00 -14.41
N GLN A 189 -5.96 -11.25 -13.92
CA GLN A 189 -6.94 -10.55 -14.75
C GLN A 189 -6.49 -9.13 -15.10
N THR A 190 -5.45 -8.64 -14.44
CA THR A 190 -4.91 -7.30 -14.65
C THR A 190 -3.85 -7.36 -15.74
N THR A 191 -4.12 -6.76 -16.88
CA THR A 191 -3.15 -6.65 -17.97
C THR A 191 -2.49 -5.28 -17.98
N PRO A 192 -1.14 -5.19 -18.04
CA PRO A 192 -0.45 -3.93 -18.25
C PRO A 192 -0.74 -3.43 -19.66
N ILE A 193 -1.15 -2.18 -19.77
CA ILE A 193 -1.37 -1.46 -21.02
C ILE A 193 -0.45 -0.24 -21.09
N LEU A 194 0.04 0.03 -22.30
CA LEU A 194 0.82 1.22 -22.60
C LEU A 194 -0.12 2.29 -23.13
N LEU A 195 -0.31 3.37 -22.34
CA LEU A 195 -1.28 4.40 -22.68
C LEU A 195 -0.81 5.30 -23.83
N TYR A 196 0.47 5.68 -23.90
CA TYR A 196 1.00 6.56 -24.96
C TYR A 196 2.46 6.30 -25.32
N GLN A 197 2.76 6.50 -26.61
CA GLN A 197 4.13 6.54 -27.15
C GLN A 197 4.97 7.73 -26.61
N PHE A 198 4.32 8.84 -26.23
CA PHE A 198 5.00 10.08 -25.75
C PHE A 198 4.92 10.29 -24.24
N VAL A 199 4.04 9.55 -23.54
CA VAL A 199 3.95 9.52 -22.07
C VAL A 199 4.13 8.06 -21.64
N PRO A 200 5.39 7.59 -21.50
CA PRO A 200 5.64 6.23 -21.06
C PRO A 200 5.16 6.07 -19.61
N GLY A 201 4.28 5.11 -19.38
CA GLY A 201 3.74 4.76 -18.06
C GLY A 201 3.02 3.42 -18.14
N CYS A 202 2.97 2.70 -17.02
CA CYS A 202 2.23 1.45 -16.90
C CYS A 202 0.86 1.74 -16.34
N TYR A 203 -0.19 1.27 -17.02
CA TYR A 203 -1.53 1.30 -16.49
C TYR A 203 -2.09 -0.12 -16.43
N ALA A 204 -2.84 -0.39 -15.38
CA ALA A 204 -3.54 -1.63 -15.18
C ALA A 204 -5.00 -1.44 -15.58
N THR A 205 -5.55 -2.34 -16.41
CA THR A 205 -6.99 -2.47 -16.56
C THR A 205 -7.51 -3.27 -15.36
N VAL A 206 -8.17 -2.59 -14.44
CA VAL A 206 -8.62 -3.18 -13.18
C VAL A 206 -10.09 -3.60 -13.30
N PRO A 207 -10.47 -4.83 -12.89
CA PRO A 207 -11.87 -5.25 -12.88
C PRO A 207 -12.72 -4.46 -11.87
N ASP A 208 -14.01 -4.28 -12.16
CA ASP A 208 -14.94 -3.53 -11.29
C ASP A 208 -15.03 -4.08 -9.85
N TYR A 209 -14.73 -5.35 -9.64
CA TYR A 209 -14.76 -6.03 -8.34
C TYR A 209 -13.44 -5.97 -7.57
N PHE A 210 -12.47 -5.13 -7.96
CA PHE A 210 -11.20 -4.96 -7.26
C PHE A 210 -11.37 -4.56 -5.78
N TYR A 211 -12.43 -3.82 -5.44
CA TYR A 211 -12.75 -3.47 -4.05
C TYR A 211 -12.95 -4.70 -3.13
N SER A 212 -13.21 -5.89 -3.69
CA SER A 212 -13.36 -7.13 -2.92
C SER A 212 -12.11 -7.52 -2.14
N PHE A 213 -10.94 -7.03 -2.55
CA PHE A 213 -9.67 -7.19 -1.82
C PHE A 213 -9.74 -6.69 -0.37
N TYR A 214 -10.50 -5.61 -0.10
CA TYR A 214 -10.58 -5.00 1.23
C TYR A 214 -11.56 -5.72 2.18
N ILE A 215 -12.45 -6.56 1.64
CA ILE A 215 -13.52 -7.20 2.43
C ILE A 215 -12.97 -8.09 3.55
N PRO A 216 -11.98 -8.98 3.34
CA PRO A 216 -11.44 -9.82 4.41
C PRO A 216 -10.85 -9.02 5.58
N PHE A 217 -10.19 -7.89 5.28
CA PHE A 217 -9.63 -6.99 6.30
C PHE A 217 -10.73 -6.35 7.15
N LEU A 218 -11.77 -5.82 6.51
CA LEU A 218 -12.90 -5.21 7.23
C LEU A 218 -13.65 -6.21 8.13
N ILE A 219 -13.80 -7.45 7.65
CA ILE A 219 -14.43 -8.53 8.42
C ILE A 219 -13.56 -8.91 9.63
N PHE A 220 -12.24 -8.86 9.49
CA PHE A 220 -11.32 -9.19 10.59
C PHE A 220 -11.25 -8.07 11.64
N ASP A 221 -11.07 -6.83 11.20
CA ASP A 221 -10.87 -5.67 12.07
C ASP A 221 -12.09 -5.30 12.89
N GLY A 222 -13.29 -5.40 12.30
CA GLY A 222 -14.53 -4.99 12.95
C GLY A 222 -14.79 -5.68 14.30
N PRO A 223 -14.86 -7.02 14.34
CA PRO A 223 -15.01 -7.77 15.58
C PRO A 223 -13.86 -7.56 16.56
N LEU A 224 -12.62 -7.52 16.06
CA LEU A 224 -11.42 -7.43 16.89
C LEU A 224 -11.36 -6.08 17.62
N ASN A 225 -11.68 -4.98 16.95
CA ASN A 225 -11.76 -3.66 17.55
C ASN A 225 -12.88 -3.57 18.60
N ARG A 226 -14.04 -4.18 18.35
CA ARG A 226 -15.13 -4.25 19.34
C ARG A 226 -14.72 -5.05 20.58
N VAL A 227 -14.03 -6.18 20.40
CA VAL A 227 -13.51 -6.99 21.51
C VAL A 227 -12.49 -6.20 22.33
N CYS A 228 -11.55 -5.51 21.66
CA CYS A 228 -10.56 -4.65 22.30
C CYS A 228 -11.23 -3.55 23.14
N GLN A 229 -12.22 -2.85 22.57
CA GLN A 229 -12.95 -1.78 23.26
C GLN A 229 -13.71 -2.29 24.50
N ARG A 230 -14.35 -3.46 24.42
CA ARG A 230 -15.05 -4.08 25.56
C ARG A 230 -14.09 -4.46 26.67
N ALA A 231 -12.94 -5.03 26.32
CA ALA A 231 -11.95 -5.45 27.29
C ALA A 231 -11.31 -4.23 27.99
N GLN A 232 -10.99 -3.16 27.25
CA GLN A 232 -10.52 -1.90 27.85
C GLN A 232 -11.54 -1.28 28.81
N ASN A 233 -12.82 -1.23 28.43
CA ASN A 233 -13.87 -0.70 29.31
C ASN A 233 -14.00 -1.52 30.59
N SER A 234 -13.85 -2.83 30.51
CA SER A 234 -13.94 -3.73 31.67
C SER A 234 -12.78 -3.52 32.66
N ASP A 235 -11.57 -3.28 32.16
CA ASP A 235 -10.39 -2.98 33.00
C ASP A 235 -10.47 -1.60 33.65
N ILE A 236 -11.02 -0.61 32.94
CA ILE A 236 -11.27 0.72 33.49
C ILE A 236 -12.28 0.64 34.65
N LEU A 237 -13.38 -0.09 34.46
CA LEU A 237 -14.39 -0.27 35.51
C LEU A 237 -13.81 -0.94 36.77
N ARG A 238 -12.91 -1.93 36.62
CA ARG A 238 -12.22 -2.55 37.77
C ARG A 238 -11.36 -1.56 38.54
N LYS A 239 -10.61 -0.69 37.84
CA LYS A 239 -9.75 0.33 38.48
C LYS A 239 -10.52 1.44 39.19
N VAL A 240 -11.76 1.73 38.75
CA VAL A 240 -12.63 2.71 39.42
C VAL A 240 -13.31 2.11 40.66
N SER A 241 -13.52 0.78 40.68
CA SER A 241 -14.14 0.08 41.81
C SER A 241 -13.17 -0.31 42.95
N SER A 242 -11.86 -0.15 42.75
CA SER A 242 -10.79 -0.45 43.71
C SER A 242 -10.24 0.82 44.35
#